data_AF-A0A9E7HV04-F1
#
_entry.id   AF-A0A9E7HV04-F1
#
_cell.length_a   1.000
_cell.length_b   1.000
_cell.length_c   1.000
_cell.angle_alpha   90.00
_cell.angle_beta   90.00
_cell.angle_gamma   90.00
#
_symmetry.space_group_name_H-M   'P 1'
#
loop_
_entity.id
_entity.type
_entity.pdbx_description
1 polymer ?
#
loop_
_entity_poly.entity_id
_entity_poly.type
_entity_poly.pdbx_seq_one_letter_code
_entity_poly.pdbx_strand_id
1 'polypeptide(L)' 'MRKHLRPEPFDRQLRDAFRVLDKDATGTVAVADLRHVLTSIGEKLEPNEFDEWIREVEVAPDGTIRYEDFILRMVAK' A
#
# COMPACT_ATOMS: atom_id res chain seq x y z
N MET A 1 12.50 4.20 30.96
CA MET A 1 12.08 3.31 29.85
C MET A 1 11.04 4.02 29.00
N ARG A 2 11.45 4.75 27.96
CA ARG A 2 10.51 5.31 26.98
C ARG A 2 10.13 4.18 26.04
N LYS A 3 9.01 3.51 26.29
CA LYS A 3 8.34 2.74 25.24
C LYS A 3 8.08 3.74 24.12
N HIS A 4 8.94 3.73 23.11
CA HIS A 4 8.62 4.42 21.87
C HIS A 4 7.32 3.74 21.44
N LEU A 5 6.21 4.44 21.55
CA LEU A 5 5.06 4.22 20.70
C LEU A 5 5.64 4.37 19.29
N ARG A 6 6.19 3.28 18.76
CA ARG A 6 6.55 3.23 17.36
C ARG A 6 5.23 3.55 16.67
N PRO A 7 5.14 4.59 15.84
CA PRO A 7 3.99 4.72 14.96
C PRO A 7 3.77 3.33 14.35
N GLU A 8 2.53 2.85 14.35
CA GLU A 8 2.20 1.57 13.70
C GLU A 8 2.92 1.58 12.35
N PRO A 9 3.74 0.54 12.06
CA PRO A 9 4.58 0.60 10.89
C PRO A 9 3.66 0.77 9.67
N PHE A 10 4.09 1.60 8.72
CA PHE A 10 3.22 2.11 7.66
C PHE A 10 2.54 0.97 6.87
N ASP A 11 3.20 -0.19 6.76
CA ASP A 11 2.62 -1.42 6.20
C ASP A 11 1.34 -1.88 6.91
N ARG A 12 1.24 -1.70 8.22
CA ARG A 12 0.07 -2.10 9.01
C ARG A 12 -1.12 -1.18 8.78
N GLN A 13 -0.88 0.13 8.78
CA GLN A 13 -1.92 1.12 8.45
C GLN A 13 -2.42 0.91 7.03
N LEU A 14 -1.50 0.58 6.12
CA LEU A 14 -1.80 0.31 4.74
C LEU A 14 -2.65 -0.97 4.58
N ARG A 15 -2.29 -2.05 5.27
CA ARG A 15 -3.08 -3.30 5.33
C ARG A 15 -4.48 -3.08 5.90
N ASP A 16 -4.60 -2.32 6.98
CA ASP A 16 -5.90 -2.01 7.59
C ASP A 16 -6.77 -1.21 6.63
N ALA A 17 -6.20 -0.25 5.90
CA ALA A 17 -6.91 0.52 4.88
C ALA A 17 -7.35 -0.35 3.70
N PHE A 18 -6.50 -1.25 3.19
CA PHE A 18 -6.94 -2.20 2.16
C PHE A 18 -8.02 -3.13 2.64
N ARG A 19 -7.95 -3.61 3.88
CA ARG A 19 -8.99 -4.48 4.44
C ARG A 19 -10.36 -3.80 4.52
N VAL A 20 -10.39 -2.47 4.64
CA VAL A 20 -11.64 -1.70 4.61
C VAL A 20 -12.16 -1.53 3.17
N LEU A 21 -11.28 -1.44 2.18
CA LEU A 21 -11.64 -1.34 0.77
C LEU A 21 -12.01 -2.69 0.14
N ASP A 22 -11.21 -3.70 0.40
CA ASP A 22 -11.34 -5.07 -0.08
C ASP A 22 -12.30 -5.88 0.80
N LYS A 23 -13.59 -5.52 0.76
CA LYS A 23 -14.65 -6.19 1.52
C LYS A 23 -14.80 -7.66 1.18
N ASP A 24 -14.47 -8.01 -0.06
CA ASP A 24 -14.57 -9.36 -0.59
C ASP A 24 -13.31 -10.20 -0.31
N ALA A 25 -12.29 -9.61 0.33
CA ALA A 25 -11.01 -10.25 0.64
C ALA A 25 -10.36 -10.88 -0.61
N THR A 26 -10.44 -10.17 -1.74
CA THR A 26 -9.83 -10.54 -3.02
C THR A 26 -8.31 -10.57 -2.97
N GLY A 27 -7.70 -9.84 -2.04
CA GLY A 27 -6.25 -9.70 -1.95
C GLY A 27 -5.67 -8.71 -2.98
N THR A 28 -6.52 -8.01 -3.73
CA THR A 28 -6.13 -7.05 -4.77
C THR A 28 -6.80 -5.70 -4.58
N VAL A 29 -6.20 -4.66 -5.16
CA VAL A 29 -6.73 -3.29 -5.13
C VAL A 29 -6.42 -2.61 -6.46
N ALA A 30 -7.30 -1.72 -6.92
CA ALA A 30 -7.00 -0.90 -8.08
C ALA A 30 -5.84 0.05 -7.80
N VAL A 31 -4.95 0.26 -8.77
CA VAL A 31 -3.81 1.19 -8.64
C VAL A 31 -4.28 2.60 -8.28
N ALA A 32 -5.44 3.02 -8.80
CA ALA A 32 -6.06 4.31 -8.48
C ALA A 32 -6.47 4.42 -7.00
N ASP A 33 -7.09 3.38 -6.44
CA ASP A 33 -7.54 3.35 -5.04
C ASP A 33 -6.36 3.29 -4.08
N LEU A 34 -5.35 2.50 -4.45
CA LEU A 34 -4.09 2.42 -3.73
C LEU A 34 -3.46 3.81 -3.53
N ARG A 35 -3.37 4.61 -4.60
CA ARG A 35 -2.84 5.98 -4.51
C ARG A 35 -3.66 6.87 -3.57
N HIS A 36 -4.98 6.71 -3.58
CA HIS A 36 -5.88 7.42 -2.67
C HIS A 36 -5.63 7.04 -1.21
N VAL A 37 -5.48 5.74 -0.92
CA VAL A 37 -5.17 5.24 0.42
C VAL A 37 -3.85 5.80 0.94
N LEU A 38 -2.80 5.75 0.14
CA LEU A 38 -1.47 6.24 0.53
C LEU A 38 -1.52 7.73 0.91
N THR A 39 -2.23 8.53 0.10
CA THR A 39 -2.47 9.96 0.40
C THR A 39 -3.27 10.15 1.69
N SER A 40 -4.25 9.27 1.95
CA SER A 40 -5.12 9.34 3.14
C SER A 40 -4.42 8.94 4.44
N ILE A 41 -3.44 8.04 4.39
CA ILE A 41 -2.65 7.62 5.56
C ILE A 41 -1.68 8.73 6.00
N GLY A 42 -1.45 9.73 5.13
CA GLY A 42 -0.69 10.93 5.46
C GLY A 42 0.82 10.78 5.24
N GLU A 43 1.27 9.62 4.75
CA GLU A 43 2.61 9.48 4.22
C GLU A 43 2.62 9.97 2.77
N LYS A 44 3.37 11.05 2.53
CA LYS A 44 3.58 11.56 1.18
C LYS A 44 4.59 10.63 0.49
N LEU A 45 4.08 9.54 -0.08
CA LEU A 45 4.83 8.90 -1.14
C LEU A 45 4.89 9.85 -2.32
N GLU A 46 6.12 10.16 -2.73
CA GLU A 46 6.31 10.97 -3.92
C GLU A 46 5.73 10.20 -5.11
N PRO A 47 5.03 10.87 -6.05
CA PRO A 47 4.44 10.22 -7.22
C PRO A 47 5.45 9.35 -7.98
N ASN A 48 6.71 9.77 -7.98
CA ASN A 48 7.81 9.04 -8.63
C ASN A 48 8.12 7.70 -7.93
N GLU A 49 8.20 7.66 -6.59
CA GLU A 49 8.45 6.42 -5.84
C GLU A 49 7.29 5.44 -6.01
N PHE A 50 6.06 5.97 -6.01
CA PHE A 50 4.87 5.16 -6.28
C PHE A 50 4.93 4.53 -7.67
N ASP A 51 5.19 5.33 -8.71
CA ASP A 51 5.28 4.85 -10.08
C ASP A 51 6.42 3.84 -10.28
N GLU A 52 7.56 4.01 -9.60
CA GLU A 52 8.66 3.05 -9.59
C GLU A 52 8.24 1.71 -9.00
N TRP A 53 7.59 1.71 -7.83
CA TRP A 53 7.12 0.47 -7.22
C TRP A 53 6.03 -0.19 -8.06
N ILE A 54 5.07 0.58 -8.60
CA ILE A 54 4.03 0.07 -9.49
C ILE A 54 4.60 -0.60 -10.73
N ARG A 55 5.71 -0.11 -11.28
CA ARG A 55 6.42 -0.76 -12.41
C ARG A 55 7.09 -2.07 -12.03
N GLU A 56 7.45 -2.25 -10.76
CA GLU A 56 8.07 -3.48 -10.26
C GLU A 56 7.07 -4.54 -9.80
N VAL A 57 5.84 -4.14 -9.45
CA VAL A 57 4.74 -5.08 -9.18
C VAL A 57 4.01 -5.44 -10.46
N GLU A 58 3.51 -6.67 -10.50
CA GLU A 58 2.70 -7.14 -11.62
C GLU A 58 1.31 -6.49 -11.55
N VAL A 59 0.97 -5.71 -12.58
CA VAL A 59 -0.35 -5.09 -12.75
C VAL A 59 -1.21 -5.99 -13.61
N ALA A 60 -2.36 -6.39 -13.08
CA ALA A 60 -3.33 -7.20 -13.79
C ALA A 60 -3.98 -6.41 -14.96
N PRO A 61 -4.54 -7.10 -15.97
CA PRO A 61 -5.15 -6.46 -17.14
C PRO A 61 -6.32 -5.52 -16.82
N ASP A 62 -6.94 -5.69 -15.64
CA ASP A 62 -8.01 -4.85 -15.12
C ASP A 62 -7.51 -3.62 -14.33
N GLY A 63 -6.19 -3.43 -14.25
CA GLY A 63 -5.58 -2.31 -13.50
C GLY A 63 -5.52 -2.53 -11.99
N THR A 64 -5.65 -3.77 -11.53
CA THR A 64 -5.49 -4.14 -10.12
C THR A 64 -4.09 -4.70 -9.83
N ILE A 65 -3.65 -4.56 -8.58
CA ILE A 65 -2.41 -5.18 -8.08
C ILE A 65 -2.68 -5.89 -6.77
N ARG A 66 -1.80 -6.83 -6.42
CA ARG A 66 -1.80 -7.45 -5.09
C ARG A 66 -1.14 -6.50 -4.10
N TYR A 67 -1.91 -6.05 -3.12
CA TYR A 67 -1.40 -5.08 -2.14
C TYR A 67 -0.29 -5.66 -1.27
N GLU A 68 -0.29 -6.98 -1.02
CA GLU A 68 0.82 -7.65 -0.32
C GLU A 68 2.13 -7.56 -1.10
N ASP A 69 2.09 -7.70 -2.43
CA ASP A 69 3.29 -7.59 -3.26
C ASP A 69 3.83 -6.16 -3.24
N PHE A 70 2.94 -5.16 -3.26
CA PHE A 70 3.32 -3.76 -3.09
C PHE A 70 3.94 -3.47 -1.72
N ILE A 71 3.34 -3.97 -0.63
CA ILE A 71 3.88 -3.83 0.73
C ILE A 71 5.24 -4.51 0.85
N LEU A 72 5.40 -5.70 0.27
CA LEU A 72 6.68 -6.40 0.25
C LEU A 72 7.75 -5.58 -0.47
N ARG A 73 7.43 -4.95 -1.60
CA ARG A 73 8.36 -4.06 -2.33
C ARG A 73 8.74 -2.83 -1.52
N MET A 74 7.76 -2.23 -0.84
CA MET A 74 7.97 -1.06 0.02
C MET A 74 8.84 -1.39 1.24
N VAL A 75 8.64 -2.56 1.86
CA VAL A 75 9.40 -3.00 3.05
C VAL A 75 10.78 -3.57 2.68
N ALA A 76 10.94 -4.13 1.48
CA ALA A 76 12.21 -4.67 0.99
C ALA A 76 13.25 -3.60 0.62
N LYS A 77 13.01 -2.33 1.00
CA LYS A 77 13.96 -1.21 0.88
C LYS A 77 15.26 -1.45 1.66
#